data_AF-A0A9P7WU39-F1
#
_entry.id   AF-A0A9P7WU39-F1
#
_cell.length_a   1.000
_cell.length_b   1.000
_cell.length_c   1.000
_cell.angle_alpha   90.00
_cell.angle_beta   90.00
_cell.angle_gamma   90.00
#
_symmetry.space_group_name_H-M   'P 1'
#
loop_
_entity.id
_entity.type
_entity.pdbx_description
1 polymer ?
#
loop_
_entity_poly.entity_id
_entity_poly.type
_entity_poly.pdbx_seq_one_letter_code
_entity_poly.pdbx_strand_id
1 'polypeptide(L)'
;MDALQHWFFWTWKIGNSTTSGTVESPMWSYSLGLENGWMPTDPRLSVGVCGGGSPVSALKPNMTGGPGARYNAISNAVRVANPWPPSTIGPGNWTWTALPLYTATGTIPTLAMPTSTSTSTDAAAAPTMSSKSTSGSGAPGGWFDVDDTRPMHTPILTCDYPNAWAAQNVLNPGPCASPLSRRIRALKKQRARHAPSLPKRTAVPL
;
A
#
# COMPACT_ATOMS: atom_id res chain seq x y z
N MET A 1 -11.07 25.65 4.70
CA MET A 1 -10.85 25.41 3.26
C MET A 1 -9.46 25.87 2.84
N ASP A 2 -9.04 27.04 3.30
CA ASP A 2 -7.74 27.66 3.00
C ASP A 2 -6.46 26.84 3.29
N ALA A 3 -6.50 25.89 4.21
CA ALA A 3 -5.32 25.10 4.60
C ALA A 3 -4.92 24.01 3.59
N LEU A 4 -5.83 23.62 2.68
CA LEU A 4 -5.60 22.58 1.68
C LEU A 4 -5.88 23.18 0.31
N GLN A 5 -4.91 23.12 -0.61
CA GLN A 5 -5.06 23.64 -1.99
C GLN A 5 -6.27 23.06 -2.72
N HIS A 6 -6.65 21.83 -2.35
CA HIS A 6 -7.84 21.14 -2.84
C HIS A 6 -8.66 20.67 -1.65
N TRP A 7 -9.95 20.96 -1.68
CA TRP A 7 -10.89 20.56 -0.65
C TRP A 7 -12.24 20.28 -1.31
N PHE A 8 -13.08 19.51 -0.62
CA PHE A 8 -14.47 19.30 -0.98
C PHE A 8 -15.31 19.51 0.28
N PHE A 9 -16.47 20.14 0.15
CA PHE A 9 -17.40 20.29 1.26
C PHE A 9 -18.30 19.06 1.30
N TRP A 10 -18.34 18.41 2.45
CA TRP A 10 -19.30 17.35 2.72
C TRP A 10 -20.48 17.95 3.50
N THR A 11 -21.71 18.00 3.00
CA THR A 11 -22.23 17.45 1.73
C THR A 11 -22.87 18.55 0.86
N TRP A 12 -23.11 18.26 -0.42
CA TRP A 12 -23.77 19.17 -1.34
C TRP A 12 -25.16 19.58 -0.85
N LYS A 13 -25.98 18.62 -0.40
CA LYS A 13 -27.35 18.86 0.01
C LYS A 13 -27.79 17.86 1.08
N ILE A 14 -28.57 18.34 2.04
CA ILE A 14 -29.32 17.50 2.99
C ILE A 14 -30.81 17.73 2.74
N GLY A 15 -31.56 16.63 2.67
CA GLY A 15 -33.02 16.67 2.48
C GLY A 15 -33.77 17.06 3.75
N ASN A 16 -35.03 17.43 3.59
CA ASN A 16 -35.90 17.73 4.72
C ASN A 16 -36.23 16.45 5.50
N SER A 17 -36.27 16.56 6.82
CA SER A 17 -36.76 15.50 7.70
C SER A 17 -38.22 15.20 7.39
N THR A 18 -38.57 13.91 7.39
CA THR A 18 -39.96 13.46 7.17
C THR A 18 -40.88 13.79 8.34
N THR A 19 -40.33 14.16 9.50
CA THR A 19 -41.10 14.47 10.72
C THR A 19 -41.34 15.97 10.88
N SER A 20 -40.32 16.80 10.62
CA SER A 20 -40.38 18.26 10.81
C SER A 20 -40.53 19.05 9.51
N GLY A 21 -40.32 18.41 8.36
CA GLY A 21 -40.41 19.07 7.05
C GLY A 21 -39.29 20.07 6.77
N THR A 22 -38.24 20.12 7.60
CA THR A 22 -37.11 21.06 7.49
C THR A 22 -35.78 20.31 7.45
N VAL A 23 -34.71 21.01 7.03
CA VAL A 23 -33.34 20.47 7.08
C VAL A 23 -32.83 20.57 8.53
N GLU A 24 -32.78 19.44 9.24
CA GLU A 24 -32.34 19.36 10.65
C GLU A 24 -30.82 19.49 10.84
N SER A 25 -30.05 19.47 9.76
CA SER A 25 -28.59 19.64 9.79
C SER A 25 -28.14 20.70 8.79
N PRO A 26 -28.61 21.95 8.92
CA PRO A 26 -28.43 22.98 7.90
C PRO A 26 -26.96 23.30 7.65
N MET A 27 -26.11 23.20 8.69
CA MET A 27 -24.68 23.50 8.60
C MET A 27 -23.87 22.48 7.78
N TRP A 28 -24.46 21.32 7.46
CA TRP A 28 -23.86 20.30 6.61
C TRP A 28 -24.42 20.31 5.18
N SER A 29 -25.34 21.23 4.86
CA SER A 29 -25.97 21.37 3.54
C SER A 29 -25.39 22.57 2.78
N TYR A 30 -24.45 22.32 1.87
CA TYR A 30 -23.79 23.39 1.10
C TYR A 30 -24.80 24.23 0.31
N SER A 31 -25.77 23.59 -0.36
CA SER A 31 -26.78 24.29 -1.16
C SER A 31 -27.63 25.25 -0.33
N LEU A 32 -28.05 24.83 0.87
CA LEU A 32 -28.82 25.68 1.77
C LEU A 32 -27.99 26.86 2.28
N GLY A 33 -26.71 26.63 2.56
CA GLY A 33 -25.77 27.68 2.93
C GLY A 33 -25.55 28.71 1.82
N LEU A 34 -25.56 28.30 0.54
CA LEU A 34 -25.51 29.21 -0.60
C LEU A 34 -26.82 30.01 -0.74
N GLU A 35 -27.98 29.36 -0.63
CA GLU A 35 -29.29 30.01 -0.73
C GLU A 35 -29.49 31.08 0.36
N ASN A 36 -29.00 30.84 1.58
CA ASN A 36 -29.13 31.75 2.71
C ASN A 36 -27.94 32.70 2.88
N GLY A 37 -26.95 32.66 1.98
CA GLY A 37 -25.79 33.56 2.01
C GLY A 37 -24.80 33.30 3.15
N TRP A 38 -24.84 32.13 3.79
CA TRP A 38 -23.86 31.74 4.82
C TRP A 38 -22.54 31.24 4.22
N MET A 39 -22.58 30.84 2.93
CA MET A 39 -21.42 30.34 2.20
C MET A 39 -21.02 31.32 1.09
N PRO A 40 -19.71 31.53 0.86
CA PRO A 40 -19.24 32.33 -0.26
C PRO A 40 -19.53 31.62 -1.58
N THR A 41 -19.95 32.38 -2.59
CA THR A 41 -20.25 31.89 -3.95
C THR A 41 -18.98 31.43 -4.69
N ASP A 42 -17.85 32.09 -4.41
CA ASP A 42 -16.52 31.64 -4.83
C ASP A 42 -15.67 31.30 -3.59
N PRO A 43 -15.58 30.01 -3.23
CA PRO A 43 -14.87 29.60 -2.03
C PRO A 43 -13.34 29.66 -2.18
N ARG A 44 -12.80 29.97 -3.38
CA ARG A 44 -11.37 30.28 -3.57
C ARG A 44 -10.98 31.64 -3.01
N LEU A 45 -11.97 32.54 -2.85
CA LEU A 45 -11.76 33.86 -2.25
C LEU A 45 -11.74 33.80 -0.71
N SER A 46 -12.03 32.62 -0.13
CA SER A 46 -12.02 32.42 1.32
C SER A 46 -10.59 32.26 1.83
N VAL A 47 -9.91 33.39 2.07
CA VAL A 47 -8.64 33.42 2.80
C VAL A 47 -8.95 33.20 4.27
N GLY A 48 -8.56 32.04 4.79
CA GLY A 48 -8.76 31.67 6.17
C GLY A 48 -7.66 32.23 7.07
N VAL A 49 -7.65 31.81 8.33
CA VAL A 49 -6.59 32.14 9.30
C VAL A 49 -5.20 31.71 8.81
N CYS A 50 -5.14 30.75 7.89
CA CYS A 50 -3.92 30.22 7.31
C CYS A 50 -3.32 31.11 6.19
N GLY A 51 -4.02 32.16 5.75
CA GLY A 51 -3.48 33.16 4.81
C GLY A 51 -3.32 32.72 3.35
N GLY A 52 -3.94 31.61 2.93
CA GLY A 52 -4.00 31.18 1.52
C GLY A 52 -2.69 30.80 0.87
N GLY A 53 -1.63 30.65 1.66
CA GLY A 53 -0.35 30.16 1.17
C GLY A 53 -0.42 28.70 0.78
N SER A 54 0.14 28.35 -0.37
CA SER A 54 0.53 26.97 -0.66
C SER A 54 1.51 26.49 0.42
N PRO A 55 1.15 25.50 1.26
CA PRO A 55 2.10 24.96 2.25
C PRO A 55 3.21 24.15 1.56
N VAL A 56 3.04 23.81 0.29
CA VAL A 56 4.00 23.02 -0.48
C VAL A 56 4.94 23.93 -1.26
N SER A 57 6.21 23.88 -0.85
CA SER A 57 7.35 24.32 -1.67
C SER A 57 7.79 23.16 -2.56
N ALA A 58 8.47 23.49 -3.66
CA ALA A 58 9.06 22.45 -4.51
C ALA A 58 9.98 21.55 -3.67
N LEU A 59 9.82 20.24 -3.80
CA LEU A 59 10.68 19.27 -3.10
C LEU A 59 12.13 19.50 -3.52
N LYS A 60 13.04 19.52 -2.54
CA LYS A 60 14.48 19.64 -2.80
C LYS A 60 14.98 18.39 -3.54
N PRO A 61 16.05 18.47 -4.36
CA PRO A 61 16.57 17.29 -5.06
C PRO A 61 16.91 16.11 -4.14
N ASN A 62 17.35 16.36 -2.90
CA ASN A 62 17.60 15.32 -1.90
C ASN A 62 16.32 14.61 -1.41
N MET A 63 15.14 15.21 -1.60
CA MET A 63 13.84 14.64 -1.24
C MET A 63 13.24 13.79 -2.36
N THR A 64 13.71 13.93 -3.60
CA THR A 64 13.16 13.25 -4.79
C THR A 64 14.13 12.30 -5.48
N GLY A 65 15.30 12.04 -4.89
CA GLY A 65 16.32 11.21 -5.53
C GLY A 65 17.09 11.92 -6.65
N GLY A 66 16.97 13.24 -6.77
CA GLY A 66 17.67 14.04 -7.78
C GLY A 66 19.19 14.12 -7.57
N PRO A 67 19.93 14.83 -8.45
CA PRO A 67 21.38 15.01 -8.31
C PRO A 67 21.77 15.48 -6.90
N GLY A 68 22.64 14.74 -6.22
CA GLY A 68 23.02 14.97 -4.82
C GLY A 68 22.31 14.09 -3.79
N ALA A 69 21.23 13.39 -4.16
CA ALA A 69 20.53 12.41 -3.31
C ALA A 69 21.12 10.98 -3.38
N ARG A 70 22.12 10.78 -4.27
CA ARG A 70 22.67 9.45 -4.59
C ARG A 70 23.47 8.89 -3.40
N TYR A 71 23.62 7.57 -3.34
CA TYR A 71 24.43 6.81 -2.37
C TYR A 71 25.84 7.42 -2.07
N ASN A 72 26.39 8.14 -3.03
CA ASN A 72 27.68 8.84 -2.92
C ASN A 72 27.66 10.04 -1.94
N ALA A 73 26.47 10.51 -1.54
CA ALA A 73 26.29 11.54 -0.52
C ALA A 73 26.46 11.01 0.91
N ILE A 74 26.37 9.69 1.11
CA ILE A 74 26.72 9.06 2.39
C ILE A 74 28.24 9.09 2.48
N SER A 75 28.81 9.61 3.58
CA SER A 75 30.26 9.64 3.73
C SER A 75 30.83 8.22 3.85
N ASN A 76 32.10 8.04 3.47
CA ASN A 76 32.75 6.74 3.63
C ASN A 76 32.77 6.27 5.09
N ALA A 77 32.94 7.21 6.03
CA ALA A 77 32.90 6.92 7.46
C ALA A 77 31.55 6.32 7.89
N VAL A 78 30.43 6.86 7.40
CA VAL A 78 29.09 6.32 7.71
C VAL A 78 28.87 4.95 7.09
N ARG A 79 29.34 4.72 5.86
CA ARG A 79 29.26 3.41 5.20
C ARG A 79 30.08 2.32 5.92
N VAL A 80 31.27 2.67 6.40
CA VAL A 80 32.12 1.76 7.16
C VAL A 80 31.53 1.49 8.55
N ALA A 81 30.96 2.50 9.20
CA ALA A 81 30.30 2.35 10.49
C ALA A 81 28.98 1.57 10.41
N ASN A 82 28.30 1.60 9.26
CA ASN A 82 27.00 0.95 9.03
C ASN A 82 27.06 0.09 7.76
N PRO A 83 27.77 -1.05 7.79
CA PRO A 83 27.87 -1.94 6.64
C PRO A 83 26.47 -2.48 6.31
N TRP A 84 26.06 -2.32 5.05
CA TRP A 84 24.87 -2.97 4.51
C TRP A 84 25.29 -4.12 3.60
N PRO A 85 24.74 -5.33 3.79
CA PRO A 85 23.75 -5.69 4.80
C PRO A 85 24.37 -5.86 6.21
N PRO A 86 23.71 -5.46 7.31
CA PRO A 86 24.26 -5.52 8.67
C PRO A 86 24.48 -6.95 9.15
N SER A 87 25.60 -7.28 9.80
CA SER A 87 25.97 -8.68 10.11
C SER A 87 24.91 -9.50 10.89
N THR A 88 24.08 -8.85 11.70
CA THR A 88 22.97 -9.47 12.43
C THR A 88 21.68 -8.65 12.34
N ILE A 89 20.53 -9.33 12.41
CA ILE A 89 19.20 -8.72 12.45
C ILE A 89 18.53 -9.01 13.80
N GLY A 90 18.16 -7.94 14.51
CA GLY A 90 17.41 -8.00 15.77
C GLY A 90 15.90 -8.16 15.56
N PRO A 91 15.14 -8.64 16.57
CA PRO A 91 15.55 -8.95 17.94
C PRO A 91 16.09 -10.37 18.19
N GLY A 92 16.55 -11.11 17.16
CA GLY A 92 17.01 -12.50 17.31
C GLY A 92 18.48 -12.78 17.03
N ASN A 93 19.30 -11.74 16.79
CA ASN A 93 20.70 -11.88 16.36
C ASN A 93 20.87 -12.84 15.17
N TRP A 94 19.92 -12.82 14.24
CA TRP A 94 19.93 -13.70 13.08
C TRP A 94 20.98 -13.25 12.08
N THR A 95 21.79 -14.17 11.59
CA THR A 95 22.67 -13.93 10.44
C THR A 95 21.87 -14.05 9.14
N TRP A 96 22.30 -13.40 8.06
CA TRP A 96 21.64 -13.50 6.75
C TRP A 96 21.51 -14.92 6.23
N THR A 97 22.48 -15.77 6.56
CA THR A 97 22.50 -17.19 6.23
C THR A 97 21.40 -17.99 6.93
N ALA A 98 20.80 -17.45 7.98
CA ALA A 98 19.71 -18.09 8.71
C ALA A 98 18.31 -17.68 8.19
N LEU A 99 18.22 -16.76 7.23
CA LEU A 99 16.95 -16.21 6.77
C LEU A 99 16.47 -16.86 5.46
N PRO A 100 15.14 -16.84 5.20
CA PRO A 100 14.61 -17.30 3.92
C PRO A 100 15.18 -16.47 2.77
N LEU A 101 15.59 -17.13 1.70
CA LEU A 101 16.15 -16.48 0.52
C LEU A 101 15.07 -16.29 -0.53
N TYR A 102 15.20 -15.25 -1.35
CA TYR A 102 14.34 -15.00 -2.51
C TYR A 102 15.21 -14.94 -3.76
N THR A 103 14.64 -15.29 -4.91
CA THR A 103 15.33 -15.24 -6.19
C THR A 103 14.79 -14.10 -7.05
N ALA A 104 15.67 -13.38 -7.75
CA ALA A 104 15.31 -12.24 -8.57
C ALA A 104 14.81 -12.71 -9.95
N THR A 105 13.63 -13.32 -9.97
CA THR A 105 13.00 -13.88 -11.20
C THR A 105 11.61 -13.33 -11.46
N GLY A 106 11.09 -12.48 -10.58
CA GLY A 106 9.78 -11.86 -10.74
C GLY A 106 9.77 -10.79 -11.82
N THR A 107 8.64 -10.65 -12.50
CA THR A 107 8.38 -9.56 -13.43
C THR A 107 7.98 -8.29 -12.69
N ILE A 108 8.24 -7.13 -13.27
CA ILE A 108 7.79 -5.84 -12.74
C ILE A 108 6.24 -5.79 -12.80
N PRO A 109 5.53 -5.51 -11.70
CA PRO A 109 4.09 -5.41 -11.69
C PRO A 109 3.61 -4.27 -12.58
N THR A 110 2.76 -4.58 -13.55
CA THR A 110 2.08 -3.59 -14.37
C THR A 110 0.59 -3.61 -14.09
N LEU A 111 -0.02 -2.44 -13.93
CA LEU A 111 -1.47 -2.31 -13.85
C LEU A 111 -2.04 -2.20 -15.26
N ALA A 112 -3.08 -2.99 -15.54
CA ALA A 112 -3.86 -2.81 -16.76
C ALA A 112 -4.55 -1.44 -16.72
N MET A 113 -4.47 -0.69 -17.83
CA MET A 113 -5.19 0.56 -17.95
C MET A 113 -6.71 0.29 -17.88
N PRO A 114 -7.48 1.07 -17.11
CA PRO A 114 -8.94 0.96 -17.12
C PRO A 114 -9.46 1.27 -18.53
N THR A 115 -10.19 0.33 -19.12
CA THR A 115 -10.93 0.59 -20.36
C THR A 115 -12.17 1.41 -20.04
N SER A 116 -12.22 2.65 -20.49
CA SER A 116 -13.45 3.46 -20.46
C SER A 116 -14.39 2.98 -21.56
N THR A 117 -15.52 2.39 -21.19
CA THR A 117 -16.64 2.19 -22.12
C THR A 117 -17.45 3.48 -22.18
N SER A 118 -17.41 4.17 -23.32
CA SER A 118 -18.30 5.31 -23.58
C SER A 118 -19.74 4.81 -23.75
N THR A 119 -20.65 5.22 -22.87
CA THR A 119 -22.10 4.98 -23.01
C THR A 119 -22.83 6.10 -23.74
N SER A 120 -22.13 7.10 -24.31
CA SER A 120 -22.76 8.15 -25.12
C SER A 120 -22.99 7.67 -26.55
N THR A 121 -24.23 7.82 -27.03
CA THR A 121 -24.63 7.62 -28.44
C THR A 121 -24.21 8.78 -29.35
N ASP A 122 -23.62 9.84 -28.79
CA ASP A 122 -23.12 10.99 -29.54
C ASP A 122 -21.68 10.74 -29.98
N ALA A 123 -21.50 10.38 -31.25
CA ALA A 123 -20.20 10.15 -31.88
C ALA A 123 -19.23 11.35 -31.81
N ALA A 124 -19.70 12.53 -31.40
CA ALA A 124 -18.92 13.75 -31.24
C ALA A 124 -18.40 13.99 -29.79
N ALA A 125 -18.83 13.18 -28.82
CA ALA A 125 -18.46 13.32 -27.41
C ALA A 125 -17.91 12.02 -26.81
N ALA A 126 -17.11 11.28 -27.58
CA ALA A 126 -16.17 10.34 -26.96
C ALA A 126 -15.20 11.20 -26.12
N PRO A 127 -15.18 11.08 -24.78
CA PRO A 127 -14.16 11.75 -24.00
C PRO A 127 -12.82 11.16 -24.48
N THR A 128 -12.04 11.96 -25.19
CA THR A 128 -10.64 11.67 -25.43
C THR A 128 -9.98 11.69 -24.06
N MET A 129 -9.89 10.51 -23.44
CA MET A 129 -9.04 10.25 -22.30
C MET A 129 -7.61 10.40 -22.81
N SER A 130 -7.14 11.64 -22.93
CA SER A 130 -5.71 11.91 -22.95
C SER A 130 -5.23 11.52 -21.57
N SER A 131 -4.68 10.32 -21.45
CA SER A 131 -3.83 9.97 -20.32
C SER A 131 -2.67 10.95 -20.36
N LYS A 132 -2.86 12.12 -19.75
CA LYS A 132 -1.80 13.10 -19.57
C LYS A 132 -0.85 12.47 -18.56
N SER A 133 0.07 11.65 -19.06
CA SER A 133 1.34 11.32 -18.42
C SER A 133 2.04 12.66 -18.22
N THR A 134 1.70 13.32 -17.13
CA THR A 134 2.23 14.65 -16.82
C THR A 134 3.60 14.42 -16.23
N SER A 135 4.60 14.52 -17.10
CA SER A 135 6.04 14.58 -16.83
C SER A 135 6.67 13.38 -16.14
N GLY A 136 7.33 12.55 -16.97
CA GLY A 136 8.40 11.64 -16.57
C GLY A 136 8.03 10.17 -16.74
N SER A 137 8.34 9.60 -17.92
CA SER A 137 8.62 8.17 -18.08
C SER A 137 7.59 7.16 -17.53
N GLY A 138 6.32 7.23 -17.93
CA GLY A 138 5.40 6.11 -17.67
C GLY A 138 5.56 5.01 -18.72
N ALA A 139 6.22 3.91 -18.40
CA ALA A 139 6.23 2.73 -19.27
C ALA A 139 4.77 2.27 -19.53
N PRO A 140 4.44 1.70 -20.72
CA PRO A 140 3.13 1.10 -20.95
C PRO A 140 2.91 0.00 -19.90
N GLY A 141 2.11 0.30 -18.86
CA GLY A 141 1.93 -0.59 -17.71
C GLY A 141 1.91 0.09 -16.34
N GLY A 142 2.15 1.40 -16.23
CA GLY A 142 1.98 2.15 -14.99
C GLY A 142 3.15 2.04 -13.99
N TRP A 143 4.28 1.46 -14.40
CA TRP A 143 5.53 1.52 -13.65
C TRP A 143 6.23 2.87 -13.89
N PHE A 144 6.68 3.50 -12.82
CA PHE A 144 7.17 4.90 -12.84
C PHE A 144 8.56 5.05 -13.47
N ASP A 145 9.44 4.05 -13.33
CA ASP A 145 10.82 4.11 -13.81
C ASP A 145 11.00 3.20 -15.03
N VAL A 146 10.94 3.79 -16.24
CA VAL A 146 11.10 3.04 -17.52
C VAL A 146 12.46 2.35 -17.66
N ASP A 147 13.48 2.85 -16.96
CA ASP A 147 14.84 2.33 -17.04
C ASP A 147 15.05 1.21 -15.99
N ASP A 148 14.11 1.00 -15.07
CA ASP A 148 14.19 -0.11 -14.13
C ASP A 148 13.82 -1.41 -14.82
N THR A 149 14.84 -2.20 -15.15
CA THR A 149 14.69 -3.54 -15.72
C THR A 149 15.04 -4.64 -14.73
N ARG A 150 15.19 -4.31 -13.44
CA ARG A 150 15.61 -5.29 -12.43
C ARG A 150 14.45 -6.25 -12.12
N PRO A 151 14.68 -7.56 -12.14
CA PRO A 151 13.64 -8.51 -11.78
C PRO A 151 13.29 -8.40 -10.30
N MET A 152 12.01 -8.57 -9.99
CA MET A 152 11.52 -8.59 -8.61
C MET A 152 11.96 -9.86 -7.89
N HIS A 153 12.13 -9.77 -6.58
CA HIS A 153 12.43 -10.93 -5.75
C HIS A 153 11.16 -11.75 -5.48
N THR A 154 11.16 -13.01 -5.90
CA THR A 154 10.05 -13.96 -5.72
C THR A 154 10.48 -15.16 -4.88
N PRO A 155 9.52 -15.81 -4.17
CA PRO A 155 9.78 -17.05 -3.44
C PRO A 155 10.42 -18.12 -4.33
N ILE A 156 11.41 -18.83 -3.80
CA ILE A 156 12.02 -20.01 -4.42
C ILE A 156 11.04 -21.17 -4.24
N LEU A 157 10.60 -21.79 -5.34
CA LEU A 157 9.52 -22.78 -5.36
C LEU A 157 9.72 -23.97 -4.39
N THR A 158 10.97 -24.34 -4.10
CA THR A 158 11.32 -25.48 -3.24
C THR A 158 11.40 -25.14 -1.75
N CYS A 159 11.13 -23.91 -1.36
CA CYS A 159 11.26 -23.45 0.01
C CYS A 159 9.92 -23.27 0.70
N ASP A 160 9.91 -23.51 2.00
CA ASP A 160 8.80 -23.15 2.86
C ASP A 160 9.01 -21.70 3.34
N TYR A 161 7.97 -20.87 3.17
CA TYR A 161 7.95 -19.49 3.66
C TYR A 161 6.86 -19.33 4.72
N PRO A 162 7.06 -18.45 5.71
CA PRO A 162 6.01 -18.09 6.65
C PRO A 162 4.85 -17.39 5.92
N ASN A 163 3.66 -17.47 6.49
CA ASN A 163 2.54 -16.65 6.02
C ASN A 163 2.89 -15.17 6.20
N ALA A 164 2.91 -14.40 5.11
CA ALA A 164 3.25 -12.99 5.11
C ALA A 164 2.34 -12.12 6.00
N TRP A 165 1.14 -12.61 6.32
CA TRP A 165 0.14 -11.91 7.15
C TRP A 165 0.10 -12.40 8.60
N ALA A 166 0.95 -13.35 8.99
CA ALA A 166 1.03 -13.86 10.36
C ALA A 166 2.32 -13.37 11.03
N ALA A 167 2.20 -12.36 11.91
CA ALA A 167 3.36 -11.73 12.56
C ALA A 167 3.70 -12.31 13.94
N GLN A 168 2.83 -13.14 14.53
CA GLN A 168 3.00 -13.64 15.90
C GLN A 168 3.44 -15.11 15.90
N ASN A 169 4.49 -15.40 16.68
CA ASN A 169 4.96 -16.75 17.03
C ASN A 169 5.28 -17.64 15.81
N VAL A 170 5.58 -17.05 14.65
CA VAL A 170 5.96 -17.79 13.45
C VAL A 170 7.43 -18.17 13.52
N LEU A 171 7.70 -19.47 13.38
CA LEU A 171 9.07 -19.98 13.35
C LEU A 171 9.75 -19.57 12.05
N ASN A 172 11.00 -19.08 12.14
CA ASN A 172 11.86 -18.87 10.99
C ASN A 172 12.14 -20.23 10.32
N PRO A 173 11.76 -20.45 9.04
CA PRO A 173 11.98 -21.72 8.36
C PRO A 173 13.45 -21.95 7.96
N GLY A 174 14.34 -20.97 8.17
CA GLY A 174 15.75 -21.07 7.84
C GLY A 174 16.05 -20.77 6.38
N PRO A 175 17.32 -20.92 5.94
CA PRO A 175 17.69 -20.73 4.55
C PRO A 175 17.08 -21.79 3.65
N CYS A 176 16.83 -21.38 2.42
CA CYS A 176 16.42 -22.17 1.27
C CYS A 176 17.46 -23.22 0.83
N ALA A 177 17.84 -24.13 1.74
CA ALA A 177 18.50 -25.41 1.50
C ALA A 177 18.75 -26.07 2.87
N SER A 178 17.90 -27.01 3.27
CA SER A 178 18.33 -28.07 4.19
C SER A 178 17.44 -29.31 4.07
N PRO A 179 18.01 -30.53 4.00
CA PRO A 179 17.26 -31.78 4.12
C PRO A 179 16.53 -31.92 5.48
N LEU A 180 16.78 -31.01 6.42
CA LEU A 180 16.09 -30.91 7.71
C LEU A 180 14.60 -30.57 7.58
N SER A 181 14.17 -29.80 6.58
CA SER A 181 12.73 -29.53 6.37
C SER A 181 11.96 -30.81 6.02
N ARG A 182 12.62 -31.76 5.35
CA ARG A 182 12.07 -33.09 5.08
C ARG A 182 11.98 -33.94 6.36
N ARG A 183 12.95 -33.82 7.28
CA ARG A 183 12.94 -34.50 8.60
C ARG A 183 11.87 -33.95 9.55
N ILE A 184 11.68 -32.63 9.63
CA ILE A 184 10.62 -32.04 10.49
C ILE A 184 9.23 -32.44 9.99
N ARG A 185 9.02 -32.44 8.66
CA ARG A 185 7.76 -32.88 8.05
C ARG A 185 7.52 -34.38 8.27
N ALA A 186 8.56 -35.21 8.24
CA ALA A 186 8.48 -36.64 8.56
C ALA A 186 8.13 -36.90 10.04
N LEU A 187 8.74 -36.17 10.98
CA LEU A 187 8.48 -36.30 12.42
C LEU A 187 7.06 -35.86 12.80
N LYS A 188 6.55 -34.76 12.21
CA LYS A 188 5.14 -34.33 12.39
C LYS A 188 4.17 -35.41 11.90
N LYS A 189 4.47 -36.05 10.76
CA LYS A 189 3.65 -37.13 10.18
C LYS A 189 3.72 -38.44 10.99
N GLN A 190 4.82 -38.70 11.71
CA GLN A 190 4.94 -39.84 12.62
C GLN A 190 4.17 -39.63 13.93
N ARG A 191 4.27 -38.44 14.55
CA ARG A 191 3.48 -38.12 15.76
C ARG A 191 1.97 -38.15 15.52
N ALA A 192 1.50 -37.66 14.37
CA ALA A 192 0.07 -37.72 14.02
C ALA A 192 -0.46 -39.17 13.83
N ARG A 193 0.41 -40.13 13.51
CA ARG A 193 0.06 -41.55 13.33
C ARG A 193 0.17 -42.39 14.60
N HIS A 194 0.75 -41.83 15.66
CA HIS A 194 0.93 -42.52 16.96
C HIS A 194 0.16 -41.84 18.09
N ALA A 195 -0.76 -40.92 17.77
CA ALA A 195 -1.74 -40.47 18.74
C ALA A 195 -2.63 -41.68 19.12
N PRO A 196 -2.66 -42.11 20.40
CA PRO A 196 -3.54 -43.20 20.82
C PRO A 196 -4.99 -42.77 20.59
N SER A 197 -5.74 -43.58 19.85
CA SER A 197 -7.17 -43.40 19.70
C SER A 197 -7.82 -43.54 21.08
N LEU A 198 -8.40 -42.44 21.59
CA LEU A 198 -9.27 -42.49 22.76
C LEU A 198 -10.38 -43.53 22.52
N PRO A 199 -10.59 -44.50 23.42
CA PRO A 199 -11.65 -45.47 23.24
C PRO A 199 -13.01 -44.76 23.30
N LYS A 200 -13.83 -44.96 22.26
CA LYS A 200 -15.23 -44.52 22.23
C LYS A 200 -15.96 -45.13 23.43
N ARG A 201 -16.44 -44.29 24.35
CA ARG A 201 -17.41 -44.70 25.38
C ARG A 201 -18.67 -45.19 24.68
N THR A 202 -18.89 -46.50 24.70
CA THR A 202 -20.20 -47.11 24.43
C THR A 202 -21.17 -46.68 25.53
N ALA A 203 -22.24 -45.99 25.14
CA ALA A 203 -23.37 -45.71 26.02
C ALA A 203 -24.05 -47.04 26.36
N VAL A 204 -24.18 -47.31 27.67
CA VAL A 204 -25.01 -48.39 28.21
C VAL A 204 -26.42 -47.84 28.36
N PRO A 205 -27.46 -48.46 27.79
CA PRO A 205 -28.84 -48.04 28.01
C PRO A 205 -29.39 -48.69 29.28
N LEU A 206 -29.85 -47.87 30.22
CA LEU A 206 -30.95 -48.16 31.15
C LEU A 206 -31.73 -46.86 31.36
#